data_AF-A0A8H7NVB0-F1
#
_entry.id   AF-A0A8H7NVB0-F1
#
_cell.length_a   1.000
_cell.length_b   1.000
_cell.length_c   1.000
_cell.angle_alpha   90.00
_cell.angle_beta   90.00
_cell.angle_gamma   90.00
#
_symmetry.space_group_name_H-M   'P 1'
#
loop_
_entity.id
_entity.type
_entity.pdbx_description
1 polymer ?
#
loop_
_entity_poly.entity_id
_entity_poly.type
_entity_poly.pdbx_seq_one_letter_code
_entity_poly.pdbx_strand_id
1 'polypeptide(L)'
;MSSPASPPNKETLKHLLPLRYDGKTVIECNRFISQLLIYWAVNMALSTIELRVQVALSLLDGDARTWATPIFAQLAAVQVQVPGATTPFADEKAFLTAFKARFGNLDDAAAAQVELAKLCADKVQRTVPGMGTWNSATST
;
A
#
# COMPACT_ATOMS: atom_id res chain seq x y z
N MET A 1 -4.76 -27.46 19.15
CA MET A 1 -5.44 -26.30 18.54
C MET A 1 -4.64 -25.07 18.91
N SER A 2 -4.17 -24.27 17.95
CA SER A 2 -3.43 -23.04 18.25
C SER A 2 -4.37 -22.01 18.85
N SER A 3 -4.01 -21.44 20.00
CA SER A 3 -4.74 -20.30 20.58
C SER A 3 -4.78 -19.15 19.58
N PRO A 4 -5.91 -18.40 19.50
CA PRO A 4 -5.95 -17.17 18.74
C PRO A 4 -4.88 -16.21 19.27
N ALA A 5 -4.11 -15.63 18.36
CA ALA A 5 -3.09 -14.66 18.73
C ALA A 5 -3.78 -13.46 19.38
N SER A 6 -3.32 -13.08 20.58
CA SER A 6 -3.78 -11.86 21.24
C SER A 6 -3.55 -10.66 20.30
N PRO A 7 -4.50 -9.71 20.22
CA PRO A 7 -4.31 -8.51 19.42
C PRO A 7 -3.00 -7.79 19.82
N PRO A 8 -2.23 -7.27 18.84
CA PRO A 8 -1.02 -6.51 19.15
C PRO A 8 -1.33 -5.32 20.07
N ASN A 9 -0.53 -5.14 21.12
CA ASN A 9 -0.71 -4.02 22.04
C ASN A 9 -0.31 -2.67 21.39
N LYS A 10 -0.88 -1.57 21.90
CA LYS A 10 -0.69 -0.22 21.33
C LYS A 10 0.78 0.24 21.31
N GLU A 11 1.55 -0.06 22.34
CA GLU A 11 2.97 0.34 22.42
C GLU A 11 3.81 -0.38 21.35
N THR A 12 3.55 -1.66 21.12
CA THR A 12 4.16 -2.42 20.03
C THR A 12 3.79 -1.83 18.67
N LEU A 13 2.53 -1.43 18.46
CA LEU A 13 2.10 -0.83 17.20
C LEU A 13 2.77 0.52 16.90
N LYS A 14 3.12 1.32 17.92
CA LYS A 14 3.84 2.61 17.72
C LYS A 14 5.22 2.44 17.10
N HIS A 15 5.87 1.31 17.35
CA HIS A 15 7.22 1.02 16.84
C HIS A 15 7.21 0.32 15.48
N LEU A 16 6.05 -0.17 15.03
CA LEU A 16 5.93 -0.83 13.74
C LEU A 16 5.79 0.21 12.63
N LEU A 17 6.80 0.27 11.77
CA LEU A 17 6.71 1.00 10.52
C LEU A 17 5.81 0.23 9.53
N PRO A 18 4.98 0.93 8.74
CA PRO A 18 4.29 0.32 7.61
C PRO A 18 5.27 -0.36 6.65
N LEU A 19 4.79 -1.38 5.95
CA LEU A 19 5.58 -2.07 4.93
C LEU A 19 5.95 -1.13 3.79
N ARG A 20 7.03 -1.45 3.08
CA ARG A 20 7.41 -0.68 1.90
C ARG A 20 6.45 -0.96 0.75
N TYR A 21 6.24 0.05 -0.10
CA TYR A 21 5.42 -0.05 -1.30
C TYR A 21 6.22 0.33 -2.55
N ASP A 22 6.20 -0.51 -3.58
CA ASP A 22 7.01 -0.34 -4.80
C ASP A 22 6.26 0.32 -5.97
N GLY A 23 4.96 0.59 -5.82
CA GLY A 23 4.14 1.22 -6.86
C GLY A 23 3.44 0.25 -7.82
N LYS A 24 3.55 -1.07 -7.64
CA LYS A 24 3.13 -2.02 -8.70
C LYS A 24 1.69 -2.52 -8.62
N THR A 25 1.19 -2.83 -7.43
CA THR A 25 -0.13 -3.48 -7.29
C THR A 25 -1.08 -2.67 -6.41
N VAL A 26 -2.37 -2.72 -6.72
CA VAL A 26 -3.41 -2.02 -5.95
C VAL A 26 -3.64 -2.69 -4.60
N ILE A 27 -3.51 -4.01 -4.54
CA ILE A 27 -3.63 -4.76 -3.28
C ILE A 27 -2.57 -4.27 -2.29
N GLU A 28 -1.31 -4.16 -2.71
CA GLU A 28 -0.25 -3.64 -1.85
C GLU A 28 -0.39 -2.13 -1.60
N CYS A 29 -0.95 -1.35 -2.55
CA CYS A 29 -1.29 0.06 -2.33
C CYS A 29 -2.32 0.22 -1.19
N ASN A 30 -3.41 -0.55 -1.24
CA ASN A 30 -4.45 -0.53 -0.22
C ASN A 30 -3.90 -1.01 1.13
N ARG A 31 -3.09 -2.07 1.13
CA ARG A 31 -2.42 -2.57 2.33
C ARG A 31 -1.51 -1.51 2.95
N PHE A 32 -0.70 -0.84 2.12
CA PHE A 32 0.18 0.26 2.54
C PHE A 32 -0.62 1.39 3.18
N ILE A 33 -1.69 1.85 2.53
CA ILE A 33 -2.56 2.92 3.05
C ILE A 33 -3.18 2.53 4.39
N SER A 34 -3.71 1.31 4.52
CA SER A 34 -4.29 0.84 5.78
C SER A 34 -3.27 0.81 6.91
N GLN A 35 -2.05 0.31 6.66
CA GLN A 35 -0.98 0.28 7.65
C GLN A 35 -0.52 1.70 8.02
N LEU A 36 -0.43 2.59 7.05
CA LEU A 36 -0.04 3.98 7.25
C LEU A 36 -1.05 4.75 8.12
N LEU A 37 -2.35 4.58 7.86
CA LEU A 37 -3.42 5.18 8.66
C LEU A 37 -3.41 4.69 10.11
N ILE A 38 -3.22 3.39 10.32
CA ILE A 38 -3.08 2.81 11.66
C ILE A 38 -1.86 3.42 12.35
N TYR A 39 -0.72 3.47 11.66
CA TYR A 39 0.52 4.01 12.19
C TYR A 39 0.38 5.48 12.61
N TRP A 40 -0.21 6.34 11.78
CA TRP A 40 -0.48 7.74 12.14
C TRP A 40 -1.45 7.89 13.33
N ALA A 41 -2.45 7.01 13.43
CA ALA A 41 -3.41 7.04 14.53
C ALA A 41 -2.78 6.62 15.88
N VAL A 42 -1.84 5.67 15.86
CA VAL A 42 -1.19 5.19 17.11
C VAL A 42 0.03 6.01 17.50
N ASN A 43 0.76 6.55 16.52
CA ASN A 43 1.99 7.29 16.73
C ASN A 43 1.74 8.80 16.86
N MET A 44 1.46 9.22 18.10
CA MET A 44 1.22 10.62 18.46
C MET A 44 2.45 11.54 18.30
N ALA A 45 3.66 10.99 18.08
CA ALA A 45 4.86 11.80 17.87
C ALA A 45 4.86 12.52 16.51
N LEU A 46 4.05 12.06 15.55
CA LEU A 46 3.90 12.69 14.24
C LEU A 46 2.86 13.81 14.34
N SER A 47 3.26 14.94 14.91
CA SER A 47 2.36 16.06 15.22
C SER A 47 1.98 16.93 14.02
N THR A 48 2.75 16.88 12.93
CA THR A 48 2.50 17.71 11.73
C THR A 48 2.26 16.87 10.49
N ILE A 49 1.58 17.46 9.51
CA ILE A 49 1.31 16.80 8.22
C ILE A 49 2.61 16.53 7.45
N GLU A 50 3.58 17.44 7.50
CA GLU A 50 4.86 17.29 6.80
C GLU A 50 5.62 16.07 7.32
N LEU A 51 5.66 15.86 8.63
CA LEU A 51 6.31 14.70 9.24
C LEU A 51 5.58 13.40 8.87
N ARG A 52 4.24 13.40 8.91
CA ARG A 52 3.43 12.24 8.49
C ARG A 52 3.72 11.85 7.05
N VAL A 53 3.69 12.83 6.15
CA VAL A 53 3.95 12.63 4.71
C VAL A 53 5.41 12.20 4.50
N GLN A 54 6.39 12.83 5.15
CA GLN A 54 7.80 12.47 4.99
C GLN A 54 8.07 11.01 5.37
N VAL A 55 7.47 10.54 6.48
CA VAL A 55 7.55 9.12 6.86
C VAL A 55 6.92 8.24 5.78
N ALA A 56 5.71 8.57 5.31
CA ALA A 56 5.07 7.81 4.22
C ALA A 56 5.97 7.70 2.99
N LEU A 57 6.55 8.82 2.53
CA LEU A 57 7.41 8.85 1.35
C LEU A 57 8.69 8.04 1.54
N SER A 58 9.27 8.03 2.74
CA SER A 58 10.48 7.26 3.07
C SER A 58 10.28 5.73 2.97
N LEU A 59 9.03 5.28 3.01
CA LEU A 59 8.66 3.87 2.90
C LEU A 59 8.42 3.45 1.44
N LEU A 60 8.52 4.38 0.49
CA LEU A 60 8.32 4.09 -0.93
C LEU A 60 9.61 3.59 -1.60
N ASP A 61 9.45 2.64 -2.52
CA ASP A 61 10.50 2.09 -3.36
C ASP A 61 10.07 2.05 -4.83
N GLY A 62 10.98 1.70 -5.74
CA GLY A 62 10.67 1.50 -7.17
C GLY A 62 9.95 2.68 -7.82
N ASP A 63 8.81 2.39 -8.48
CA ASP A 63 8.00 3.37 -9.18
C ASP A 63 7.36 4.38 -8.21
N ALA A 64 7.01 3.91 -7.01
CA ALA A 64 6.49 4.78 -5.96
C ALA A 64 7.53 5.78 -5.45
N ARG A 65 8.80 5.36 -5.33
CA ARG A 65 9.90 6.28 -4.99
C ARG A 65 10.15 7.32 -6.07
N THR A 66 10.05 6.93 -7.34
CA THR A 66 10.19 7.88 -8.46
C THR A 66 9.14 8.98 -8.39
N TRP A 67 7.88 8.62 -8.11
CA TRP A 67 6.81 9.59 -7.86
C TRP A 67 7.03 10.45 -6.61
N ALA A 68 7.58 9.87 -5.55
CA ALA A 68 7.83 10.54 -4.27
C ALA A 68 8.94 11.60 -4.33
N THR A 69 9.92 11.41 -5.20
CA THR A 69 11.16 12.21 -5.25
C THR A 69 10.91 13.73 -5.32
N PRO A 70 10.09 14.27 -6.27
CA PRO A 70 9.83 15.71 -6.31
C PRO A 70 9.10 16.24 -5.07
N ILE A 71 8.23 15.43 -4.47
CA ILE A 71 7.48 15.79 -3.26
C ILE A 71 8.43 15.86 -2.05
N PHE A 72 9.37 14.91 -1.95
CA PHE A 72 10.38 14.89 -0.91
C PHE A 72 11.31 16.11 -0.98
N ALA A 73 11.70 16.51 -2.20
CA ALA A 73 12.48 17.73 -2.42
C ALA A 73 11.72 18.99 -1.97
N GLN A 74 10.41 19.07 -2.25
CA GLN A 74 9.57 20.17 -1.79
C GLN A 74 9.46 20.22 -0.25
N LEU A 75 9.27 19.08 0.40
CA LEU A 75 9.26 19.01 1.87
C LEU A 75 10.59 19.45 2.48
N ALA A 76 11.72 19.02 1.90
CA ALA A 76 13.03 19.46 2.34
C ALA A 76 13.21 20.99 2.19
N ALA A 77 12.72 21.57 1.09
CA ALA A 77 12.75 23.02 0.88
C ALA A 77 11.92 23.80 1.91
N VAL A 78 10.76 23.27 2.30
CA VAL A 78 9.95 23.84 3.39
C VAL A 78 10.69 23.78 4.73
N GLN A 79 11.37 22.66 5.02
CA GLN A 79 12.12 22.47 6.26
C GLN A 79 13.30 23.41 6.42
N VAL A 80 14.01 23.72 5.32
CA VAL A 80 15.11 24.70 5.31
C VAL A 80 14.64 26.13 5.02
N GLN A 81 13.33 26.38 5.04
CA GLN A 81 12.70 27.71 4.89
C GLN A 81 13.12 28.45 3.60
N VAL A 82 13.21 27.72 2.48
CA VAL A 82 13.48 28.33 1.17
C VAL A 82 12.35 29.32 0.83
N PRO A 83 12.66 30.56 0.38
CA PRO A 83 11.65 31.53 -0.01
C PRO A 83 10.68 30.98 -1.07
N GLY A 84 9.38 31.10 -0.79
CA GLY A 84 8.32 30.60 -1.68
C GLY A 84 8.04 29.09 -1.61
N ALA A 85 8.73 28.35 -0.74
CA ALA A 85 8.41 26.94 -0.51
C ALA A 85 7.04 26.79 0.19
N THR A 86 6.21 25.91 -0.33
CA THR A 86 4.87 25.61 0.20
C THR A 86 4.76 24.14 0.57
N THR A 87 3.92 23.85 1.56
CA THR A 87 3.60 22.47 1.94
C THR A 87 2.88 21.78 0.78
N PRO A 88 3.32 20.58 0.37
CA PRO A 88 2.74 19.91 -0.80
C PRO A 88 1.29 19.45 -0.59
N PHE A 89 0.90 19.26 0.67
CA PHE A 89 -0.45 18.80 1.03
C PHE A 89 -0.98 19.61 2.21
N ALA A 90 -2.25 20.01 2.12
CA ALA A 90 -2.93 20.74 3.19
C ALA A 90 -3.27 19.83 4.39
N ASP A 91 -3.59 18.56 4.13
CA ASP A 91 -3.96 17.57 5.13
C ASP A 91 -3.70 16.14 4.64
N GLU A 92 -3.96 15.15 5.51
CA GLU A 92 -3.81 13.73 5.19
C GLU A 92 -4.71 13.29 4.05
N LYS A 93 -5.92 13.85 3.95
CA LYS A 93 -6.88 13.48 2.92
C LYS A 93 -6.39 13.91 1.54
N ALA A 94 -5.80 15.10 1.43
CA ALA A 94 -5.19 15.60 0.21
C ALA A 94 -4.04 14.68 -0.24
N PHE A 95 -3.16 14.28 0.69
CA PHE A 95 -2.10 13.31 0.40
C PHE A 95 -2.67 11.97 -0.08
N LEU A 96 -3.60 11.38 0.67
CA LEU A 96 -4.19 10.08 0.34
C LEU A 96 -4.95 10.10 -0.99
N THR A 97 -5.59 11.21 -1.32
CA THR A 97 -6.27 11.40 -2.61
C THR A 97 -5.27 11.40 -3.75
N ALA A 98 -4.19 12.18 -3.66
CA ALA A 98 -3.14 12.21 -4.67
C ALA A 98 -2.45 10.84 -4.82
N PHE A 99 -2.17 10.18 -3.70
CA PHE A 99 -1.54 8.86 -3.68
C PHE A 99 -2.42 7.79 -4.32
N LYS A 100 -3.72 7.74 -3.98
CA LYS A 100 -4.69 6.83 -4.61
C LYS A 100 -4.93 7.14 -6.08
N ALA A 101 -4.96 8.41 -6.47
CA ALA A 101 -5.07 8.77 -7.88
C ALA A 101 -3.88 8.24 -8.69
N ARG A 102 -2.68 8.18 -8.09
CA ARG A 102 -1.48 7.66 -8.74
C ARG A 102 -1.41 6.12 -8.77
N PHE A 103 -1.73 5.46 -7.66
CA PHE A 103 -1.44 4.04 -7.44
C PHE A 103 -2.67 3.16 -7.20
N GLY A 104 -3.82 3.76 -6.92
CA GLY A 104 -5.07 3.07 -6.63
C GLY A 104 -6.01 2.95 -7.84
N ASN A 105 -5.53 3.27 -9.06
CA ASN A 105 -6.35 3.26 -10.28
C ASN A 105 -5.81 2.31 -11.36
N LEU A 106 -5.04 1.29 -10.98
CA LEU A 106 -4.89 0.11 -11.84
C LEU A 106 -6.20 -0.68 -11.69
N ASP A 107 -6.80 -1.08 -12.80
CA ASP A 107 -8.12 -1.72 -12.82
C ASP A 107 -8.20 -2.87 -11.80
N ASP A 108 -8.95 -2.66 -10.70
CA ASP A 108 -9.14 -3.62 -9.62
C ASP A 108 -9.71 -4.94 -10.15
N ALA A 109 -10.53 -4.88 -11.20
CA ALA A 109 -11.06 -6.07 -11.85
C ALA A 109 -9.96 -6.81 -12.61
N ALA A 110 -9.09 -6.11 -13.33
CA ALA A 110 -7.94 -6.72 -14.00
C ALA A 110 -6.94 -7.32 -13.00
N ALA A 111 -6.66 -6.63 -11.89
CA ALA A 111 -5.80 -7.12 -10.82
C ALA A 111 -6.40 -8.37 -10.14
N ALA A 112 -7.70 -8.35 -9.84
CA ALA A 112 -8.41 -9.51 -9.30
C ALA A 112 -8.42 -10.69 -10.28
N GLN A 113 -8.57 -10.44 -11.59
CA GLN A 113 -8.48 -11.47 -12.62
C GLN A 113 -7.09 -12.10 -12.67
N VAL A 114 -6.02 -11.31 -12.56
CA VAL A 114 -4.64 -11.82 -12.55
C VAL A 114 -4.38 -12.72 -11.32
N GLU A 115 -4.82 -12.31 -10.13
CA GLU A 115 -4.67 -13.13 -8.92
C GLU A 115 -5.52 -14.41 -8.97
N LEU A 116 -6.74 -14.32 -9.51
CA LEU A 116 -7.58 -15.49 -9.74
C LEU A 116 -6.94 -16.46 -10.74
N ALA A 117 -6.34 -15.95 -11.82
CA ALA A 117 -5.64 -16.76 -12.81
C ALA A 117 -4.45 -17.51 -12.19
N LYS A 118 -3.66 -16.86 -11.32
CA LYS A 118 -2.57 -17.50 -10.57
C LYS A 118 -3.10 -18.62 -9.68
N LEU A 119 -4.15 -18.36 -8.89
CA LEU A 119 -4.77 -19.38 -8.02
C LEU A 119 -5.30 -20.57 -8.81
N CYS A 120 -5.90 -20.33 -9.98
CA CYS A 120 -6.37 -21.39 -10.87
C CYS A 120 -5.20 -22.21 -11.43
N ALA A 121 -4.13 -21.58 -11.90
CA ALA A 121 -2.93 -22.26 -12.39
C ALA A 121 -2.28 -23.14 -11.31
N ASP A 122 -2.19 -22.63 -10.08
CA ASP A 122 -1.64 -23.33 -8.93
C ASP A 122 -2.47 -24.57 -8.55
N LYS A 123 -3.80 -24.47 -8.65
CA LYS A 123 -4.73 -25.59 -8.44
C LYS A 123 -4.61 -26.64 -9.54
N VAL A 124 -4.44 -26.22 -10.79
CA VAL A 124 -4.26 -27.13 -11.93
C VAL A 124 -2.93 -27.86 -11.85
N GLN A 125 -1.84 -27.22 -11.42
CA GLN A 125 -0.52 -27.87 -11.26
C GLN A 125 -0.43 -28.81 -10.06
N ARG A 126 -1.20 -28.56 -8.99
CA ARG A 126 -1.32 -29.51 -7.86
C ARG A 126 -2.17 -30.73 -8.22
N THR A 127 -2.80 -30.69 -9.38
CA THR A 127 -3.52 -31.82 -9.98
C THR A 127 -2.65 -32.33 -11.15
N VAL A 128 -2.77 -33.63 -11.48
CA VAL A 128 -2.22 -34.33 -12.66
C VAL A 128 -0.81 -34.95 -12.45
N PRO A 129 -0.61 -36.28 -12.67
CA PRO A 129 -1.36 -37.19 -13.56
C PRO A 129 -2.05 -38.36 -12.86
N GLY A 130 -3.33 -38.57 -13.18
CA GLY A 130 -4.05 -39.80 -12.79
C GLY A 130 -5.57 -39.75 -12.72
N MET A 131 -6.23 -38.60 -12.92
CA MET A 131 -7.70 -38.55 -12.81
C MET A 131 -8.35 -37.76 -13.94
N GLY A 132 -9.38 -38.39 -14.52
CA GLY A 132 -9.90 -38.17 -15.87
C GLY A 132 -10.44 -36.78 -16.16
N THR A 133 -10.50 -36.53 -17.47
CA THR A 133 -11.07 -35.35 -18.13
C THR A 133 -12.46 -35.01 -17.60
N TRP A 134 -12.62 -33.84 -16.99
CA TRP A 134 -13.94 -33.27 -16.74
C TRP A 134 -14.30 -32.37 -17.92
N ASN A 135 -15.25 -32.85 -18.73
CA ASN A 135 -15.88 -32.06 -19.78
C ASN A 135 -16.82 -31.04 -19.11
N SER A 136 -16.52 -29.75 -19.26
CA SER A 136 -17.43 -28.68 -18.88
C SER A 136 -18.60 -28.65 -19.86
N ALA A 137 -19.76 -29.17 -19.46
CA ALA A 137 -21.00 -28.99 -20.18
C ALA A 137 -21.44 -27.52 -20.08
N THR A 138 -21.46 -26.83 -21.21
CA THR A 138 -22.17 -25.55 -21.39
C THR A 138 -23.67 -25.85 -21.46
N SER A 139 -24.45 -25.37 -20.48
CA SER A 139 -25.90 -25.21 -20.64
C SER A 139 -26.20 -23.78 -21.07
N THR A 140 -26.90 -23.70 -22.20
CA THR A 140 -27.57 -22.54 -22.83
C THR A 140 -28.41 -21.70 -21.89
#